data_AF-A0A947JAE7-F1
#
_entry.id   AF-A0A947JAE7-F1
#
_cell.length_a   1.000
_cell.length_b   1.000
_cell.length_c   1.000
_cell.angle_alpha   90.00
_cell.angle_beta   90.00
_cell.angle_gamma   90.00
#
_symmetry.space_group_name_H-M   'P 1'
#
loop_
_entity.id
_entity.type
_entity.pdbx_description
1 polymer ?
#
loop_
_entity_poly.entity_id
_entity_poly.type
_entity_poly.pdbx_seq_one_letter_code
_entity_poly.pdbx_strand_id
1 'polypeptide(L)'
;VGKLDKTQLAQTMAGSKMAVRWSHLGELAGEDASRLLQLVCRVSPAKRLIALRDLETGQAERGAGFLGMLPDQIPADLEVPVDLETSLDVALRLAEIRASNLEAIATTMPQYELAFRGCEFELGTPSGMPAGWRLDIDVAGIRAALDFFDSEDRTIEAARAITKMPAFAQMMRHRRELGYVPEPLINEEGLAWCLVRAASDDPVDEIWKWLHPQNLFDLSDLHAHRAQYRDLIDQLSAGGGLAKYVLDTIAPYAPPETVFEDTFSFAVGWGIRGWATEETGGMNIEHVKDNFPAMLPTLIHETFHRLQVIAARPNPEIEGADFDRITSYPFESEGDRRLYRALCYIMLEGSATYVASRTLEEQWIADAKAGLDLLDRLRAIASSDGAEDGSDELLNEGLRSNGPFYGFGALLSYAIVEEDGPASLGLALQAGAPHFFERGVALLESETLVLPDGLGEHVNALSRVLNT
;
A
#
# COMPACT_ATOMS: atom_id res chain seq x y z
N VAL A 1 -21.31 21.75 30.30
CA VAL A 1 -21.50 20.36 30.76
C VAL A 1 -20.14 19.84 31.20
N GLY A 2 -19.85 19.93 32.50
CA GLY A 2 -18.59 19.43 33.08
C GLY A 2 -18.60 17.91 33.18
N LYS A 3 -17.39 17.30 33.23
CA LYS A 3 -17.11 15.86 33.33
C LYS A 3 -18.29 15.07 33.92
N LEU A 4 -19.11 14.47 33.05
CA LEU A 4 -20.16 13.55 33.47
C LEU A 4 -19.47 12.27 33.95
N ASP A 5 -19.54 12.02 35.26
CA ASP A 5 -19.11 10.77 35.88
C ASP A 5 -19.96 9.61 35.35
N LYS A 6 -19.34 8.45 35.05
CA LYS A 6 -20.01 7.21 34.63
C LYS A 6 -21.18 6.86 35.57
N THR A 7 -21.02 7.14 36.86
CA THR A 7 -22.06 6.89 37.87
C THR A 7 -23.23 7.87 37.79
N GLN A 8 -22.99 9.14 37.43
CA GLN A 8 -24.06 10.14 37.22
C GLN A 8 -24.86 9.90 35.94
N LEU A 9 -24.19 9.46 34.86
CA LEU A 9 -24.84 9.02 33.62
C LEU A 9 -25.79 7.85 33.88
N ALA A 10 -25.33 6.82 34.61
CA ALA A 10 -26.14 5.66 34.95
C ALA A 10 -27.37 6.01 35.83
N GLN A 11 -27.23 6.94 36.78
CA GLN A 11 -28.34 7.37 37.64
C GLN A 11 -29.40 8.21 36.93
N THR A 12 -29.00 9.03 35.94
CA THR A 12 -29.94 9.84 35.15
C THR A 12 -30.76 8.99 34.17
N MET A 13 -30.28 7.77 33.86
CA MET A 13 -30.82 6.90 32.82
C MET A 13 -31.66 5.72 33.33
N ALA A 14 -31.92 5.61 34.64
CA ALA A 14 -32.72 4.51 35.18
C ALA A 14 -34.23 4.68 34.89
N GLY A 15 -34.74 3.96 33.87
CA GLY A 15 -36.19 3.74 33.66
C GLY A 15 -36.87 4.45 32.48
N SER A 16 -36.12 4.92 31.47
CA SER A 16 -36.67 5.72 30.36
C SER A 16 -36.17 5.26 28.98
N LYS A 17 -36.73 5.85 27.90
CA LYS A 17 -36.25 5.68 26.52
C LYS A 17 -34.74 5.95 26.36
N MET A 18 -34.18 6.81 27.22
CA MET A 18 -32.74 7.08 27.24
C MET A 18 -31.92 5.86 27.68
N ALA A 19 -32.42 5.03 28.59
CA ALA A 19 -31.75 3.80 29.01
C ALA A 19 -31.53 2.83 27.84
N VAL A 20 -32.58 2.66 27.02
CA VAL A 20 -32.55 1.80 25.84
C VAL A 20 -31.57 2.36 24.81
N ARG A 21 -31.63 3.66 24.53
CA ARG A 21 -30.69 4.35 23.63
C ARG A 21 -29.24 4.25 24.08
N TRP A 22 -28.98 4.40 25.38
CA TRP A 22 -27.64 4.23 25.94
C TRP A 22 -27.14 2.79 25.84
N SER A 23 -27.99 1.80 26.12
CA SER A 23 -27.66 0.39 25.92
C SER A 23 -27.26 0.13 24.46
N HIS A 24 -28.07 0.63 23.52
CA HIS A 24 -27.80 0.49 22.09
C HIS A 24 -26.50 1.19 21.67
N LEU A 25 -26.21 2.38 22.24
CA LEU A 25 -24.93 3.05 21.98
C LEU A 25 -23.75 2.21 22.52
N GLY A 26 -23.92 1.58 23.69
CA GLY A 26 -22.95 0.64 24.24
C GLY A 26 -22.74 -0.59 23.38
N GLU A 27 -23.79 -1.11 22.74
CA GLU A 27 -23.71 -2.23 21.80
C GLU A 27 -22.92 -1.86 20.53
N LEU A 28 -23.14 -0.66 19.98
CA LEU A 28 -22.48 -0.20 18.75
C LEU A 28 -21.05 0.31 18.97
N ALA A 29 -20.82 1.10 20.01
CA ALA A 29 -19.55 1.78 20.26
C ALA A 29 -18.69 1.12 21.33
N GLY A 30 -19.19 0.09 22.03
CA GLY A 30 -18.44 -0.61 23.07
C GLY A 30 -17.92 0.31 24.16
N GLU A 31 -16.63 0.23 24.43
CA GLU A 31 -15.95 1.05 25.46
C GLU A 31 -15.92 2.55 25.13
N ASP A 32 -16.07 2.92 23.85
CA ASP A 32 -16.03 4.31 23.38
C ASP A 32 -17.36 5.05 23.55
N ALA A 33 -18.46 4.36 23.85
CA ALA A 33 -19.81 4.95 23.94
C ALA A 33 -19.85 6.24 24.79
N SER A 34 -19.21 6.22 25.96
CA SER A 34 -19.14 7.38 26.85
C SER A 34 -18.29 8.51 26.29
N ARG A 35 -17.15 8.18 25.66
CA ARG A 35 -16.27 9.19 25.04
C ARG A 35 -16.98 9.86 23.87
N LEU A 36 -17.66 9.10 23.01
CA LEU A 36 -18.39 9.62 21.86
C LEU A 36 -19.48 10.61 22.30
N LEU A 37 -20.32 10.23 23.26
CA LEU A 37 -21.34 11.13 23.80
C LEU A 37 -20.73 12.41 24.39
N GLN A 38 -19.62 12.28 25.11
CA GLN A 38 -18.90 13.43 25.65
C GLN A 38 -18.35 14.35 24.54
N LEU A 39 -17.80 13.79 23.46
CA LEU A 39 -17.34 14.57 22.30
C LEU A 39 -18.49 15.35 21.67
N VAL A 40 -19.62 14.68 21.39
CA VAL A 40 -20.83 15.33 20.85
C VAL A 40 -21.28 16.49 21.74
N CYS A 41 -21.34 16.27 23.06
CA CYS A 41 -21.74 17.30 24.03
C CYS A 41 -20.72 18.45 24.17
N ARG A 42 -19.45 18.23 23.82
CA ARG A 42 -18.37 19.23 23.89
C ARG A 42 -18.32 20.12 22.65
N VAL A 43 -18.90 19.71 21.53
CA VAL A 43 -18.95 20.52 20.32
C VAL A 43 -19.74 21.81 20.59
N SER A 44 -19.05 22.95 20.54
CA SER A 44 -19.65 24.26 20.82
C SER A 44 -19.28 25.29 19.75
N PRO A 45 -20.28 25.95 19.11
CA PRO A 45 -21.71 25.62 19.18
C PRO A 45 -22.02 24.26 18.53
N ALA A 46 -23.08 23.57 18.98
CA ALA A 46 -23.45 22.23 18.51
C ALA A 46 -23.60 22.12 16.97
N LYS A 47 -24.01 23.21 16.31
CA LYS A 47 -24.08 23.30 14.84
C LYS A 47 -22.77 22.99 14.11
N ARG A 48 -21.63 23.05 14.80
CA ARG A 48 -20.31 22.68 14.25
C ARG A 48 -20.21 21.19 13.89
N LEU A 49 -21.11 20.33 14.37
CA LEU A 49 -21.17 18.93 13.92
C LEU A 49 -21.39 18.80 12.41
N ILE A 50 -22.01 19.80 11.77
CA ILE A 50 -22.15 19.85 10.30
C ILE A 50 -20.77 19.90 9.61
N ALA A 51 -19.73 20.41 10.28
CA ALA A 51 -18.38 20.47 9.74
C ALA A 51 -17.73 19.10 9.53
N LEU A 52 -18.32 17.99 10.03
CA LEU A 52 -17.91 16.64 9.63
C LEU A 52 -18.02 16.45 8.11
N ARG A 53 -19.01 17.06 7.45
CA ARG A 53 -19.14 17.05 5.98
C ARG A 53 -18.06 17.88 5.30
N ASP A 54 -17.68 19.00 5.91
CA ASP A 54 -16.61 19.84 5.41
C ASP A 54 -15.27 19.11 5.51
N LEU A 55 -15.07 18.29 6.55
CA LEU A 55 -13.89 17.42 6.68
C LEU A 55 -13.87 16.32 5.62
N GLU A 56 -15.00 15.64 5.40
CA GLU A 56 -15.16 14.63 4.34
C GLU A 56 -14.85 15.21 2.95
N THR A 57 -15.51 16.33 2.62
CA THR A 57 -15.31 17.03 1.34
C THR A 57 -13.87 17.53 1.22
N GLY A 58 -13.35 18.16 2.28
CA GLY A 58 -11.99 18.70 2.29
C GLY A 58 -10.91 17.62 2.16
N GLN A 59 -11.13 16.44 2.73
CA GLN A 59 -10.27 15.26 2.56
C GLN A 59 -10.32 14.77 1.11
N ALA A 60 -11.50 14.66 0.52
CA ALA A 60 -11.69 14.23 -0.87
C ALA A 60 -11.02 15.19 -1.87
N GLU A 61 -11.23 16.50 -1.72
CA GLU A 61 -10.61 17.54 -2.57
C GLU A 61 -9.07 17.55 -2.51
N ARG A 62 -8.49 16.98 -1.45
CA ARG A 62 -7.03 16.91 -1.24
C ARG A 62 -6.43 15.57 -1.68
N GLY A 63 -7.23 14.67 -2.24
CA GLY A 63 -6.74 13.36 -2.68
C GLY A 63 -6.54 12.34 -1.56
N ALA A 64 -7.18 12.59 -0.42
CA ALA A 64 -7.26 11.66 0.70
C ALA A 64 -8.65 11.02 0.85
N GLY A 65 -9.55 11.25 -0.11
CA GLY A 65 -10.88 10.61 -0.14
C GLY A 65 -10.82 9.17 -0.65
N PHE A 66 -11.92 8.43 -0.48
CA PHE A 66 -12.00 7.00 -0.80
C PHE A 66 -12.38 6.68 -2.25
N LEU A 67 -12.61 7.70 -3.09
CA LEU A 67 -12.81 7.58 -4.55
C LEU A 67 -13.88 6.53 -4.94
N GLY A 68 -14.96 6.47 -4.16
CA GLY A 68 -16.07 5.53 -4.38
C GLY A 68 -15.79 4.08 -3.94
N MET A 69 -14.61 3.78 -3.41
CA MET A 69 -14.31 2.48 -2.79
C MET A 69 -15.09 2.26 -1.49
N LEU A 70 -15.36 3.36 -0.78
CA LEU A 70 -16.12 3.38 0.47
C LEU A 70 -17.25 4.42 0.34
N PRO A 71 -18.41 4.19 0.97
CA PRO A 71 -19.53 5.11 0.89
C PRO A 71 -19.23 6.45 1.56
N ASP A 72 -19.93 7.51 1.14
CA ASP A 72 -19.96 8.75 1.89
C ASP A 72 -20.44 8.48 3.32
N GLN A 73 -19.68 8.95 4.30
CA GLN A 73 -19.84 8.63 5.71
C GLN A 73 -20.91 9.51 6.36
N ILE A 74 -20.96 10.80 6.01
CA ILE A 74 -21.76 11.78 6.76
C ILE A 74 -23.07 12.08 6.03
N PRO A 75 -24.22 11.62 6.55
CA PRO A 75 -25.50 11.81 5.87
C PRO A 75 -25.94 13.28 5.91
N ALA A 76 -26.70 13.70 4.88
CA ALA A 76 -27.17 15.07 4.68
C ALA A 76 -28.15 15.58 5.77
N ASP A 77 -28.70 14.68 6.57
CA ASP A 77 -29.72 14.92 7.59
C ASP A 77 -29.21 14.76 9.04
N LEU A 78 -27.88 14.68 9.27
CA LEU A 78 -27.32 14.66 10.63
C LEU A 78 -27.84 15.85 11.47
N GLU A 79 -28.60 15.54 12.52
CA GLU A 79 -29.28 16.55 13.35
C GLU A 79 -28.30 17.36 14.22
N VAL A 80 -28.66 18.61 14.50
CA VAL A 80 -27.92 19.46 15.46
C VAL A 80 -28.55 19.24 16.85
N PRO A 81 -27.80 18.70 17.83
CA PRO A 81 -28.36 18.43 19.14
C PRO A 81 -28.62 19.73 19.89
N VAL A 82 -29.76 19.78 20.59
CA VAL A 82 -30.20 20.94 21.39
C VAL A 82 -30.19 20.64 22.90
N ASP A 83 -30.10 19.36 23.26
CA ASP A 83 -30.05 18.85 24.62
C ASP A 83 -29.30 17.51 24.69
N LEU A 84 -29.29 16.89 25.88
CA LEU A 84 -28.60 15.61 26.09
C LEU A 84 -29.28 14.44 25.36
N GLU A 85 -30.61 14.45 25.25
CA GLU A 85 -31.34 13.36 24.59
C GLU A 85 -31.03 13.35 23.10
N THR A 86 -31.09 14.52 22.45
CA THR A 86 -30.70 14.69 21.05
C THR A 86 -29.20 14.49 20.83
N SER A 87 -28.35 14.81 21.82
CA SER A 87 -26.91 14.47 21.75
C SER A 87 -26.68 12.95 21.76
N LEU A 88 -27.48 12.20 22.51
CA LEU A 88 -27.43 10.73 22.52
C LEU A 88 -27.89 10.15 21.19
N ASP A 89 -28.94 10.71 20.59
CA ASP A 89 -29.43 10.29 19.26
C ASP A 89 -28.36 10.56 18.17
N VAL A 90 -27.68 11.70 18.22
CA VAL A 90 -26.56 12.00 17.32
C VAL A 90 -25.38 11.05 17.55
N ALA A 91 -25.03 10.76 18.80
CA ALA A 91 -23.97 9.80 19.13
C ALA A 91 -24.30 8.39 18.61
N LEU A 92 -25.56 7.94 18.74
CA LEU A 92 -26.05 6.70 18.15
C LEU A 92 -25.87 6.68 16.63
N ARG A 93 -26.29 7.76 15.96
CA ARG A 93 -26.16 7.86 14.51
C ARG A 93 -24.71 7.80 14.05
N LEU A 94 -23.80 8.46 14.75
CA LEU A 94 -22.36 8.40 14.47
C LEU A 94 -21.79 6.99 14.70
N ALA A 95 -22.29 6.26 15.71
CA ALA A 95 -21.89 4.88 15.95
C ALA A 95 -22.38 3.92 14.86
N GLU A 96 -23.60 4.10 14.35
CA GLU A 96 -24.09 3.36 13.18
C GLU A 96 -23.24 3.63 11.93
N ILE A 97 -22.84 4.89 11.70
CA ILE A 97 -21.95 5.26 10.60
C ILE A 97 -20.60 4.54 10.74
N ARG A 98 -19.98 4.58 11.93
CA ARG A 98 -18.72 3.85 12.17
C ARG A 98 -18.89 2.34 11.92
N ALA A 99 -19.98 1.73 12.39
CA ALA A 99 -20.21 0.31 12.15
C ALA A 99 -20.28 -0.02 10.65
N SER A 100 -21.03 0.77 9.88
CA SER A 100 -21.12 0.64 8.42
C SER A 100 -19.76 0.84 7.74
N ASN A 101 -18.97 1.81 8.21
CA ASN A 101 -17.63 2.08 7.70
C ASN A 101 -16.69 0.89 7.91
N LEU A 102 -16.67 0.33 9.12
CA LEU A 102 -15.82 -0.83 9.44
C LEU A 102 -16.23 -2.07 8.64
N GLU A 103 -17.53 -2.28 8.42
CA GLU A 103 -18.03 -3.35 7.54
C GLU A 103 -17.61 -3.13 6.07
N ALA A 104 -17.66 -1.88 5.60
CA ALA A 104 -17.21 -1.53 4.25
C ALA A 104 -15.70 -1.78 4.07
N ILE A 105 -14.86 -1.41 5.05
CA ILE A 105 -13.43 -1.73 5.02
C ILE A 105 -13.21 -3.24 4.99
N ALA A 106 -13.87 -4.00 5.87
CA ALA A 106 -13.72 -5.46 5.93
C ALA A 106 -14.11 -6.15 4.61
N THR A 107 -15.05 -5.56 3.87
CA THR A 107 -15.52 -6.07 2.59
C THR A 107 -14.63 -5.65 1.43
N THR A 108 -14.29 -4.36 1.32
CA THR A 108 -13.57 -3.79 0.18
C THR A 108 -12.05 -3.95 0.32
N MET A 109 -11.53 -3.99 1.54
CA MET A 109 -10.10 -4.05 1.86
C MET A 109 -9.83 -5.08 2.96
N PRO A 110 -10.12 -6.38 2.72
CA PRO A 110 -10.02 -7.43 3.74
C PRO A 110 -8.60 -7.65 4.29
N GLN A 111 -7.57 -7.13 3.60
CA GLN A 111 -6.17 -7.19 4.05
C GLN A 111 -5.77 -6.02 4.96
N TYR A 112 -6.63 -5.01 5.13
CA TYR A 112 -6.36 -3.90 6.05
C TYR A 112 -6.62 -4.37 7.48
N GLU A 113 -5.59 -4.41 8.31
CA GLU A 113 -5.72 -4.78 9.72
C GLU A 113 -6.45 -3.68 10.49
N LEU A 114 -7.64 -3.94 11.04
CA LEU A 114 -8.36 -2.94 11.85
C LEU A 114 -7.78 -2.77 13.27
N ALA A 115 -7.00 -3.72 13.75
CA ALA A 115 -6.45 -3.73 15.10
C ALA A 115 -5.07 -4.38 15.13
N PHE A 116 -4.28 -4.02 16.14
CA PHE A 116 -3.03 -4.73 16.45
C PHE A 116 -3.37 -6.13 17.01
N ARG A 117 -2.57 -7.12 16.60
CA ARG A 117 -2.72 -8.53 16.98
C ARG A 117 -1.99 -8.86 18.29
N GLY A 118 -1.11 -7.98 18.77
CA GLY A 118 -0.21 -8.23 19.90
C GLY A 118 0.87 -9.24 19.57
N CYS A 119 1.27 -9.34 18.29
CA CYS A 119 2.29 -10.28 17.86
C CYS A 119 3.67 -9.74 18.22
N GLU A 120 4.53 -10.58 18.79
CA GLU A 120 5.94 -10.26 18.94
C GLU A 120 6.69 -10.53 17.63
N PHE A 121 7.69 -9.70 17.36
CA PHE A 121 8.51 -9.86 16.18
C PHE A 121 9.56 -10.97 16.36
N GLU A 122 9.23 -12.19 15.94
CA GLU A 122 10.14 -13.32 15.96
C GLU A 122 10.76 -13.57 14.57
N LEU A 123 12.01 -13.17 14.38
CA LEU A 123 12.76 -13.51 13.18
C LEU A 123 13.61 -14.76 13.38
N GLY A 124 13.67 -15.59 12.34
CA GLY A 124 14.64 -16.66 12.24
C GLY A 124 16.07 -16.13 12.35
N THR A 125 17.02 -17.00 12.72
CA THR A 125 18.44 -16.65 12.75
C THR A 125 18.95 -16.51 11.31
N PRO A 126 19.45 -15.34 10.88
CA PRO A 126 19.94 -15.16 9.51
C PRO A 126 21.10 -16.10 9.21
N SER A 127 21.19 -16.60 7.97
CA SER A 127 22.27 -17.49 7.55
C SER A 127 23.61 -16.76 7.31
N GLY A 128 23.55 -15.45 7.09
CA GLY A 128 24.69 -14.52 7.04
C GLY A 128 24.59 -13.60 5.83
N MET A 129 24.83 -12.30 5.99
CA MET A 129 24.74 -11.34 4.88
C MET A 129 25.98 -11.42 3.98
N PRO A 130 25.83 -11.32 2.64
CA PRO A 130 26.96 -11.16 1.74
C PRO A 130 27.77 -9.89 2.07
N ALA A 131 29.06 -9.89 1.73
CA ALA A 131 29.90 -8.73 1.93
C ALA A 131 29.42 -7.55 1.07
N GLY A 132 29.37 -6.35 1.65
CA GLY A 132 28.92 -5.14 0.97
C GLY A 132 27.40 -4.95 0.92
N TRP A 133 26.63 -5.85 1.52
CA TRP A 133 25.16 -5.74 1.57
C TRP A 133 24.70 -4.99 2.82
N ARG A 134 23.82 -4.01 2.63
CA ARG A 134 23.23 -3.20 3.70
C ARG A 134 21.81 -2.76 3.34
N LEU A 135 20.94 -2.80 4.34
CA LEU A 135 19.59 -2.27 4.27
C LEU A 135 19.33 -1.50 5.56
N ASP A 136 19.05 -0.22 5.44
CA ASP A 136 18.64 0.61 6.57
C ASP A 136 17.11 0.62 6.66
N ILE A 137 16.57 0.36 7.84
CA ILE A 137 15.12 0.46 8.08
C ILE A 137 14.82 1.86 8.60
N ASP A 138 14.23 2.71 7.75
CA ASP A 138 13.86 4.08 8.10
C ASP A 138 12.42 4.16 8.65
N VAL A 139 12.32 4.46 9.94
CA VAL A 139 11.06 4.72 10.65
C VAL A 139 10.89 6.19 11.04
N ALA A 140 11.77 7.09 10.58
CA ALA A 140 11.82 8.47 11.02
C ALA A 140 10.54 9.23 10.65
N GLY A 141 9.97 8.98 9.46
CA GLY A 141 8.71 9.60 9.02
C GLY A 141 7.54 9.31 9.96
N ILE A 142 7.32 8.03 10.27
CA ILE A 142 6.30 7.59 11.23
C ILE A 142 6.57 8.15 12.62
N ARG A 143 7.82 8.08 13.10
CA ARG A 143 8.18 8.61 14.42
C ARG A 143 7.87 10.11 14.52
N ALA A 144 8.20 10.89 13.49
CA ALA A 144 7.92 12.32 13.45
C ALA A 144 6.41 12.62 13.48
N ALA A 145 5.58 11.84 12.76
CA ALA A 145 4.13 11.97 12.82
C ALA A 145 3.57 11.66 14.22
N LEU A 146 4.05 10.59 14.87
CA LEU A 146 3.67 10.24 16.23
C LEU A 146 4.10 11.30 17.25
N ASP A 147 5.33 11.81 17.14
CA ASP A 147 5.85 12.89 17.98
C ASP A 147 5.06 14.19 17.79
N PHE A 148 4.62 14.47 16.56
CA PHE A 148 3.77 15.61 16.26
C PHE A 148 2.42 15.54 16.98
N PHE A 149 1.81 14.35 17.07
CA PHE A 149 0.55 14.16 17.81
C PHE A 149 0.70 14.47 19.31
N ASP A 150 1.87 14.20 19.88
CA ASP A 150 2.15 14.45 21.30
C ASP A 150 2.71 15.87 21.56
N SER A 151 3.12 16.59 20.51
CA SER A 151 3.72 17.92 20.63
C SER A 151 2.71 19.00 21.06
N GLU A 152 3.20 20.06 21.71
CA GLU A 152 2.42 21.28 21.97
C GLU A 152 2.36 22.20 20.73
N ASP A 153 3.38 22.15 19.86
CA ASP A 153 3.51 22.97 18.64
C ASP A 153 2.98 22.21 17.42
N ARG A 154 1.65 22.12 17.32
CA ARG A 154 0.92 21.43 16.23
C ARG A 154 0.61 22.36 15.06
N THR A 155 1.59 23.14 14.63
CA THR A 155 1.42 24.12 13.54
C THR A 155 1.46 23.48 12.15
N ILE A 156 0.88 24.15 11.15
CA ILE A 156 0.91 23.69 9.76
C ILE A 156 2.34 23.72 9.20
N GLU A 157 3.18 24.64 9.67
CA GLU A 157 4.60 24.71 9.32
C GLU A 157 5.37 23.48 9.81
N ALA A 158 5.16 23.07 11.06
CA ALA A 158 5.73 21.84 11.60
C ALA A 158 5.24 20.60 10.86
N ALA A 159 3.93 20.51 10.56
CA ALA A 159 3.39 19.43 9.75
C ALA A 159 3.99 19.37 8.34
N ARG A 160 4.18 20.52 7.68
CA ARG A 160 4.83 20.62 6.36
C ARG A 160 6.29 20.15 6.38
N ALA A 161 7.00 20.31 7.50
CA ALA A 161 8.36 19.78 7.62
C ALA A 161 8.36 18.24 7.63
N ILE A 162 7.35 17.64 8.26
CA ILE A 162 7.18 16.18 8.31
C ILE A 162 6.82 15.64 6.92
N THR A 163 5.90 16.29 6.19
CA THR A 163 5.49 15.80 4.86
C THR A 163 6.57 15.83 3.79
N LYS A 164 7.65 16.61 4.04
CA LYS A 164 8.84 16.68 3.19
C LYS A 164 9.90 15.64 3.53
N MET A 165 9.71 14.85 4.58
CA MET A 165 10.63 13.75 4.89
C MET A 165 10.63 12.72 3.75
N PRO A 166 11.77 12.07 3.46
CA PRO A 166 11.91 11.17 2.31
C PRO A 166 10.79 10.14 2.18
N ALA A 167 10.43 9.47 3.29
CA ALA A 167 9.36 8.47 3.30
C ALA A 167 8.02 8.99 2.72
N PHE A 168 7.59 10.19 3.10
CA PHE A 168 6.34 10.77 2.61
C PHE A 168 6.48 11.35 1.21
N ALA A 169 7.61 11.99 0.92
CA ALA A 169 7.87 12.56 -0.41
C ALA A 169 7.90 11.47 -1.49
N GLN A 170 8.58 10.35 -1.24
CA GLN A 170 8.69 9.24 -2.17
C GLN A 170 7.38 8.44 -2.28
N MET A 171 6.65 8.22 -1.18
CA MET A 171 5.30 7.63 -1.22
C MET A 171 4.36 8.46 -2.10
N MET A 172 4.34 9.79 -1.92
CA MET A 172 3.51 10.67 -2.75
C MET A 172 3.96 10.71 -4.22
N ARG A 173 5.27 10.61 -4.48
CA ARG A 173 5.83 10.52 -5.84
C ARG A 173 5.35 9.24 -6.53
N HIS A 174 5.59 8.09 -5.92
CA HIS A 174 5.16 6.79 -6.44
C HIS A 174 3.65 6.79 -6.77
N ARG A 175 2.82 7.34 -5.88
CA ARG A 175 1.37 7.44 -6.11
C ARG A 175 1.01 8.22 -7.38
N ARG A 176 1.78 9.26 -7.75
CA ARG A 176 1.59 10.01 -9.01
C ARG A 176 2.03 9.22 -10.23
N GLU A 177 3.00 8.34 -10.06
CA GLU A 177 3.58 7.53 -11.14
C GLU A 177 2.72 6.28 -11.46
N LEU A 178 1.88 5.81 -10.53
CA LEU A 178 1.02 4.62 -10.73
C LEU A 178 -0.01 4.76 -11.86
N GLY A 179 -0.42 5.98 -12.22
CA GLY A 179 -1.33 6.25 -13.35
C GLY A 179 -2.79 5.78 -13.18
N TYR A 180 -3.07 4.77 -12.34
CA TYR A 180 -4.43 4.26 -12.09
C TYR A 180 -5.10 4.84 -10.84
N VAL A 181 -4.35 5.58 -10.01
CA VAL A 181 -4.93 6.24 -8.84
C VAL A 181 -5.71 7.48 -9.31
N PRO A 182 -7.02 7.58 -9.03
CA PRO A 182 -7.81 8.70 -9.50
C PRO A 182 -7.39 10.03 -8.85
N GLU A 183 -7.49 11.11 -9.62
CA GLU A 183 -7.36 12.48 -9.12
C GLU A 183 -8.54 12.87 -8.19
N PRO A 184 -8.34 13.82 -7.25
CA PRO A 184 -7.08 14.51 -6.96
C PRO A 184 -6.05 13.61 -6.27
N LEU A 185 -4.76 13.81 -6.55
CA LEU A 185 -3.67 13.14 -5.84
C LEU A 185 -3.18 13.97 -4.64
N ILE A 186 -2.93 13.27 -3.52
CA ILE A 186 -2.40 13.91 -2.31
C ILE A 186 -1.06 14.62 -2.59
N ASN A 187 -0.90 15.79 -2.00
CA ASN A 187 0.33 16.59 -2.06
C ASN A 187 0.80 16.99 -0.66
N GLU A 188 1.96 17.65 -0.58
CA GLU A 188 2.55 18.08 0.69
C GLU A 188 1.60 18.91 1.56
N GLU A 189 0.80 19.79 0.95
CA GLU A 189 -0.13 20.66 1.67
C GLU A 189 -1.35 19.88 2.16
N GLY A 190 -1.88 18.98 1.34
CA GLY A 190 -2.98 18.10 1.70
C GLY A 190 -2.62 17.16 2.85
N LEU A 191 -1.42 16.56 2.80
CA LEU A 191 -0.94 15.70 3.87
C LEU A 191 -0.63 16.49 5.15
N ALA A 192 -0.09 17.71 5.04
CA ALA A 192 0.15 18.57 6.20
C ALA A 192 -1.17 19.00 6.87
N TRP A 193 -2.20 19.29 6.06
CA TRP A 193 -3.55 19.51 6.56
C TRP A 193 -4.09 18.28 7.30
N CYS A 194 -3.91 17.08 6.74
CA CYS A 194 -4.31 15.82 7.38
C CYS A 194 -3.60 15.62 8.72
N LEU A 195 -2.29 15.86 8.79
CA LEU A 195 -1.49 15.78 10.02
C LEU A 195 -1.99 16.72 11.11
N VAL A 196 -2.23 18.01 10.79
CA VAL A 196 -2.75 18.98 11.75
C VAL A 196 -4.10 18.55 12.30
N ARG A 197 -4.99 18.03 11.43
CA ARG A 197 -6.31 17.53 11.85
C ARG A 197 -6.20 16.24 12.66
N ALA A 198 -5.29 15.35 12.31
CA ALA A 198 -5.04 14.12 13.04
C ALA A 198 -4.53 14.41 14.46
N ALA A 199 -3.72 15.45 14.61
CA ALA A 199 -3.19 15.93 15.89
C ALA A 199 -4.16 16.83 16.68
N SER A 200 -5.28 17.24 16.09
CA SER A 200 -6.23 18.17 16.72
C SER A 200 -7.02 17.52 17.86
N ASP A 201 -7.15 18.25 18.97
CA ASP A 201 -8.02 17.91 20.11
C ASP A 201 -9.43 18.54 19.98
N ASP A 202 -9.72 19.20 18.85
CA ASP A 202 -11.06 19.73 18.59
C ASP A 202 -12.09 18.59 18.57
N PRO A 203 -13.23 18.70 19.28
CA PRO A 203 -14.18 17.61 19.37
C PRO A 203 -14.75 17.13 18.02
N VAL A 204 -14.79 17.99 17.00
CA VAL A 204 -15.24 17.58 15.65
C VAL A 204 -14.17 16.72 14.96
N ASP A 205 -12.89 17.14 15.05
CA ASP A 205 -11.77 16.39 14.49
C ASP A 205 -11.61 15.03 15.21
N GLU A 206 -11.80 15.00 16.54
CA GLU A 206 -11.83 13.76 17.34
C GLU A 206 -12.94 12.79 16.92
N ILE A 207 -14.15 13.29 16.66
CA ILE A 207 -15.24 12.47 16.12
C ILE A 207 -14.86 11.95 14.73
N TRP A 208 -14.33 12.81 13.85
CA TRP A 208 -13.91 12.44 12.50
C TRP A 208 -12.89 11.31 12.50
N LYS A 209 -11.84 11.40 13.33
CA LYS A 209 -10.84 10.33 13.50
C LYS A 209 -11.46 9.03 13.99
N TRP A 210 -12.45 9.12 14.88
CA TRP A 210 -13.15 7.95 15.41
C TRP A 210 -14.11 7.31 14.39
N LEU A 211 -14.63 8.02 13.38
CA LEU A 211 -15.58 7.42 12.45
C LEU A 211 -14.97 6.38 11.51
N HIS A 212 -13.69 6.53 11.15
CA HIS A 212 -13.03 5.68 10.17
C HIS A 212 -11.50 5.70 10.34
N PRO A 213 -10.82 4.54 10.41
CA PRO A 213 -9.36 4.49 10.58
C PRO A 213 -8.61 5.16 9.42
N GLN A 214 -9.14 5.04 8.20
CA GLN A 214 -8.54 5.65 7.00
C GLN A 214 -8.81 7.16 6.84
N ASN A 215 -9.57 7.79 7.75
CA ASN A 215 -9.77 9.24 7.69
C ASN A 215 -8.44 9.98 7.85
N LEU A 216 -8.34 11.13 7.19
CA LEU A 216 -7.14 11.97 7.14
C LEU A 216 -5.94 11.21 6.58
N PHE A 217 -6.15 10.46 5.49
CA PHE A 217 -5.08 9.70 4.82
C PHE A 217 -4.41 8.69 5.77
N ASP A 218 -5.23 7.89 6.45
CA ASP A 218 -4.85 6.89 7.46
C ASP A 218 -4.19 7.40 8.75
N LEU A 219 -4.01 8.72 8.89
CA LEU A 219 -3.48 9.29 10.12
C LEU A 219 -4.44 9.14 11.32
N SER A 220 -5.72 8.88 11.08
CA SER A 220 -6.68 8.57 12.15
C SER A 220 -6.37 7.23 12.82
N ASP A 221 -5.98 6.21 12.05
CA ASP A 221 -5.51 4.92 12.56
C ASP A 221 -4.22 5.09 13.38
N LEU A 222 -3.24 5.82 12.82
CA LEU A 222 -1.99 6.13 13.51
C LEU A 222 -2.24 6.84 14.85
N HIS A 223 -3.16 7.80 14.88
CA HIS A 223 -3.53 8.52 16.10
C HIS A 223 -4.20 7.61 17.14
N ALA A 224 -5.13 6.76 16.70
CA ALA A 224 -5.87 5.85 17.57
C ALA A 224 -4.97 4.81 18.24
N HIS A 225 -3.93 4.34 17.53
CA HIS A 225 -3.02 3.30 17.99
C HIS A 225 -1.59 3.81 18.24
N ARG A 226 -1.42 5.09 18.57
CA ARG A 226 -0.10 5.73 18.67
C ARG A 226 0.89 5.01 19.58
N ALA A 227 0.44 4.45 20.71
CA ALA A 227 1.31 3.71 21.63
C ALA A 227 1.82 2.41 20.99
N GLN A 228 0.91 1.65 20.38
CA GLN A 228 1.24 0.39 19.71
C GLN A 228 2.15 0.62 18.49
N TYR A 229 1.94 1.70 17.73
CA TYR A 229 2.84 2.07 16.64
C TYR A 229 4.23 2.46 17.14
N ARG A 230 4.35 3.16 18.28
CA ARG A 230 5.66 3.45 18.90
C ARG A 230 6.40 2.16 19.25
N ASP A 231 5.71 1.24 19.91
CA ASP A 231 6.27 -0.07 20.27
C ASP A 231 6.69 -0.86 19.02
N LEU A 232 5.88 -0.82 17.95
CA LEU A 232 6.19 -1.48 16.68
C LEU A 232 7.43 -0.87 16.01
N ILE A 233 7.52 0.45 15.84
CA ILE A 233 8.67 1.06 15.17
C ILE A 233 9.97 0.91 15.97
N ASP A 234 9.88 0.86 17.31
CA ASP A 234 11.01 0.54 18.17
C ASP A 234 11.47 -0.90 17.96
N GLN A 235 10.54 -1.86 17.82
CA GLN A 235 10.85 -3.25 17.48
C GLN A 235 11.47 -3.39 16.08
N LEU A 236 10.88 -2.74 15.06
CA LEU A 236 11.35 -2.83 13.67
C LEU A 236 12.77 -2.26 13.48
N SER A 237 13.10 -1.19 14.21
CA SER A 237 14.42 -0.53 14.14
C SER A 237 15.47 -1.17 15.07
N ALA A 238 15.07 -2.07 15.98
CA ALA A 238 15.98 -2.69 16.93
C ALA A 238 16.85 -3.79 16.29
N GLY A 239 18.15 -3.75 16.59
CA GLY A 239 19.07 -4.89 16.39
C GLY A 239 19.38 -5.28 14.94
N GLY A 240 18.81 -4.58 13.94
CA GLY A 240 19.01 -4.85 12.51
C GLY A 240 18.54 -6.24 12.06
N GLY A 241 17.72 -6.92 12.88
CA GLY A 241 17.25 -8.27 12.59
C GLY A 241 16.40 -8.32 11.32
N LEU A 242 15.48 -7.35 11.18
CA LEU A 242 14.61 -7.23 10.01
C LEU A 242 15.40 -7.03 8.72
N ALA A 243 16.30 -6.06 8.71
CA ALA A 243 17.17 -5.82 7.56
C ALA A 243 17.94 -7.08 7.15
N LYS A 244 18.55 -7.77 8.12
CA LYS A 244 19.26 -9.02 7.88
C LYS A 244 18.36 -10.11 7.30
N TYR A 245 17.15 -10.28 7.83
CA TYR A 245 16.21 -11.29 7.34
C TYR A 245 15.79 -11.02 5.90
N VAL A 246 15.46 -9.77 5.58
CA VAL A 246 15.11 -9.36 4.21
C VAL A 246 16.28 -9.64 3.27
N LEU A 247 17.50 -9.17 3.62
CA LEU A 247 18.69 -9.37 2.80
C LEU A 247 19.08 -10.84 2.62
N ASP A 248 19.03 -11.64 3.69
CA ASP A 248 19.27 -13.09 3.65
C ASP A 248 18.25 -13.80 2.74
N THR A 249 17.03 -13.28 2.65
CA THR A 249 15.99 -13.81 1.78
C THR A 249 16.24 -13.48 0.31
N ILE A 250 16.65 -12.26 -0.01
CA ILE A 250 16.82 -11.83 -1.41
C ILE A 250 18.20 -12.16 -2.00
N ALA A 251 19.25 -12.26 -1.17
CA ALA A 251 20.62 -12.47 -1.61
C ALA A 251 20.84 -13.71 -2.50
N PRO A 252 20.19 -14.88 -2.26
CA PRO A 252 20.36 -16.06 -3.12
C PRO A 252 19.96 -15.85 -4.58
N TYR A 253 19.11 -14.85 -4.86
CA TYR A 253 18.60 -14.55 -6.19
C TYR A 253 19.39 -13.45 -6.90
N ALA A 254 20.38 -12.86 -6.22
CA ALA A 254 21.22 -11.83 -6.82
C ALA A 254 22.27 -12.45 -7.77
N PRO A 255 22.62 -11.74 -8.85
CA PRO A 255 23.76 -12.14 -9.66
C PRO A 255 25.06 -12.18 -8.84
N PRO A 256 26.06 -13.00 -9.26
CA PRO A 256 27.36 -13.02 -8.62
C PRO A 256 27.98 -11.62 -8.51
N GLU A 257 28.70 -11.36 -7.41
CA GLU A 257 29.42 -10.11 -7.14
C GLU A 257 28.54 -8.85 -6.98
N THR A 258 27.21 -9.00 -6.95
CA THR A 258 26.31 -7.88 -6.68
C THR A 258 26.59 -7.26 -5.31
N VAL A 259 26.62 -5.94 -5.25
CA VAL A 259 26.66 -5.13 -4.03
C VAL A 259 25.31 -4.43 -3.90
N PHE A 260 24.77 -4.36 -2.69
CA PHE A 260 23.44 -3.80 -2.45
C PHE A 260 23.47 -2.90 -1.20
N GLU A 261 23.20 -1.61 -1.37
CA GLU A 261 22.99 -0.68 -0.27
C GLU A 261 21.71 0.10 -0.55
N ASP A 262 20.75 0.01 0.37
CA ASP A 262 19.48 0.73 0.23
C ASP A 262 18.87 1.09 1.59
N THR A 263 17.81 1.88 1.56
CA THR A 263 16.93 2.20 2.67
C THR A 263 15.52 1.69 2.35
N PHE A 264 14.86 1.12 3.36
CA PHE A 264 13.45 0.79 3.33
C PHE A 264 12.68 1.70 4.27
N SER A 265 11.74 2.47 3.72
CA SER A 265 11.03 3.50 4.48
C SER A 265 9.62 3.09 4.88
N PHE A 266 9.22 3.43 6.12
CA PHE A 266 7.83 3.32 6.55
C PHE A 266 7.13 4.69 6.48
N ALA A 267 5.93 4.70 5.93
CA ALA A 267 5.02 5.86 5.85
C ALA A 267 3.60 5.46 6.25
N VAL A 268 2.64 6.39 6.10
CA VAL A 268 1.21 6.09 6.09
C VAL A 268 0.59 6.57 4.79
N GLY A 269 -0.43 5.88 4.30
CA GLY A 269 -1.17 6.36 3.15
C GLY A 269 -2.23 5.42 2.61
N TRP A 270 -3.34 6.05 2.22
CA TRP A 270 -4.51 5.33 1.74
C TRP A 270 -4.29 4.69 0.38
N GLY A 271 -4.78 3.47 0.20
CA GLY A 271 -4.95 2.83 -1.12
C GLY A 271 -3.69 2.21 -1.74
N ILE A 272 -2.51 2.32 -1.12
CA ILE A 272 -1.30 1.58 -1.52
C ILE A 272 -0.63 0.99 -0.28
N ARG A 273 -0.21 -0.28 -0.34
CA ARG A 273 0.47 -0.97 0.78
C ARG A 273 1.98 -0.86 0.66
N GLY A 274 2.53 -1.27 -0.47
CA GLY A 274 3.94 -1.14 -0.82
C GLY A 274 4.14 -0.06 -1.87
N TRP A 275 5.36 0.47 -1.95
CA TRP A 275 5.77 1.38 -3.00
C TRP A 275 7.28 1.32 -3.20
N ALA A 276 7.73 1.58 -4.43
CA ALA A 276 9.14 1.71 -4.76
C ALA A 276 9.34 2.87 -5.73
N THR A 277 10.41 3.63 -5.51
CA THR A 277 10.87 4.72 -6.39
C THR A 277 12.31 4.44 -6.81
N GLU A 278 12.90 5.33 -7.61
CA GLU A 278 14.33 5.29 -7.92
C GLU A 278 15.24 5.49 -6.69
N GLU A 279 14.74 6.14 -5.63
CA GLU A 279 15.52 6.48 -4.44
C GLU A 279 15.42 5.42 -3.33
N THR A 280 14.21 4.90 -3.08
CA THR A 280 13.94 4.01 -1.94
C THR A 280 12.68 3.17 -2.19
N GLY A 281 12.66 1.98 -1.60
CA GLY A 281 11.44 1.19 -1.39
C GLY A 281 10.79 1.55 -0.05
N GLY A 282 9.51 1.24 0.09
CA GLY A 282 8.81 1.48 1.35
C GLY A 282 7.43 0.84 1.43
N MET A 283 6.80 1.06 2.57
CA MET A 283 5.44 0.60 2.80
C MET A 283 4.65 1.54 3.71
N ASN A 284 3.33 1.47 3.58
CA ASN A 284 2.39 2.12 4.47
C ASN A 284 2.02 1.18 5.62
N ILE A 285 2.46 1.53 6.84
CA ILE A 285 2.52 0.63 7.99
C ILE A 285 1.13 0.24 8.52
N GLU A 286 0.12 1.08 8.31
CA GLU A 286 -1.23 0.90 8.84
C GLU A 286 -1.99 -0.28 8.26
N HIS A 287 -1.62 -0.69 7.04
CA HIS A 287 -2.27 -1.80 6.34
C HIS A 287 -1.99 -3.12 7.05
N VAL A 288 -0.81 -3.24 7.68
CA VAL A 288 -0.33 -4.50 8.27
C VAL A 288 -0.15 -4.43 9.78
N LYS A 289 0.08 -3.25 10.38
CA LYS A 289 0.35 -3.10 11.82
C LYS A 289 1.45 -4.07 12.28
N ASP A 290 1.17 -4.93 13.26
CA ASP A 290 2.05 -6.00 13.76
C ASP A 290 1.76 -7.38 13.16
N ASN A 291 1.00 -7.46 12.06
CA ASN A 291 0.84 -8.68 11.28
C ASN A 291 2.10 -8.96 10.44
N PHE A 292 3.17 -9.44 11.10
CA PHE A 292 4.44 -9.74 10.44
C PHE A 292 4.33 -10.70 9.25
N PRO A 293 3.49 -11.75 9.28
CA PRO A 293 3.23 -12.58 8.09
C PRO A 293 2.74 -11.80 6.86
N ALA A 294 1.98 -10.71 7.03
CA ALA A 294 1.55 -9.84 5.92
C ALA A 294 2.59 -8.75 5.59
N MET A 295 3.33 -8.28 6.60
CA MET A 295 4.36 -7.27 6.46
C MET A 295 5.55 -7.81 5.63
N LEU A 296 6.16 -8.92 6.07
CA LEU A 296 7.42 -9.42 5.53
C LEU A 296 7.40 -9.64 4.00
N PRO A 297 6.36 -10.26 3.40
CA PRO A 297 6.30 -10.39 1.95
C PRO A 297 6.36 -9.04 1.23
N THR A 298 5.71 -8.00 1.75
CA THR A 298 5.76 -6.66 1.14
C THR A 298 7.17 -6.07 1.25
N LEU A 299 7.85 -6.17 2.39
CA LEU A 299 9.22 -5.68 2.53
C LEU A 299 10.17 -6.39 1.57
N ILE A 300 10.04 -7.71 1.46
CA ILE A 300 10.86 -8.53 0.57
C ILE A 300 10.59 -8.14 -0.89
N HIS A 301 9.32 -8.05 -1.30
CA HIS A 301 8.90 -7.69 -2.65
C HIS A 301 9.49 -6.34 -3.07
N GLU A 302 9.23 -5.30 -2.27
CA GLU A 302 9.66 -3.93 -2.59
C GLU A 302 11.19 -3.76 -2.49
N THR A 303 11.86 -4.46 -1.57
CA THR A 303 13.34 -4.46 -1.52
C THR A 303 13.93 -5.22 -2.71
N PHE A 304 13.27 -6.28 -3.19
CA PHE A 304 13.72 -7.01 -4.36
C PHE A 304 13.61 -6.16 -5.63
N HIS A 305 12.59 -5.32 -5.75
CA HIS A 305 12.52 -4.33 -6.84
C HIS A 305 13.74 -3.42 -6.89
N ARG A 306 14.27 -3.01 -5.73
CA ARG A 306 15.50 -2.22 -5.66
C ARG A 306 16.73 -3.00 -6.11
N LEU A 307 16.79 -4.30 -5.78
CA LEU A 307 17.84 -5.18 -6.30
C LEU A 307 17.72 -5.33 -7.83
N GLN A 308 16.51 -5.41 -8.37
CA GLN A 308 16.27 -5.50 -9.82
C GLN A 308 16.78 -4.26 -10.55
N VAL A 309 16.65 -3.05 -9.99
CA VAL A 309 17.23 -1.83 -10.57
C VAL A 309 18.75 -1.95 -10.80
N ILE A 310 19.45 -2.70 -9.95
CA ILE A 310 20.89 -2.94 -10.06
C ILE A 310 21.19 -4.14 -10.99
N ALA A 311 20.41 -5.21 -10.86
CA ALA A 311 20.69 -6.50 -11.47
C ALA A 311 20.14 -6.64 -12.90
N ALA A 312 19.01 -6.03 -13.20
CA ALA A 312 18.33 -6.23 -14.48
C ALA A 312 19.06 -5.51 -15.62
N ARG A 313 18.86 -6.03 -16.84
CA ARG A 313 19.44 -5.44 -18.04
C ARG A 313 18.94 -4.01 -18.27
N PRO A 314 19.83 -3.00 -18.30
CA PRO A 314 19.42 -1.63 -18.56
C PRO A 314 19.33 -1.31 -20.06
N ASN A 315 18.50 -0.34 -20.40
CA ASN A 315 18.63 0.46 -21.61
C ASN A 315 19.91 1.31 -21.51
N PRO A 316 20.86 1.16 -22.45
CA PRO A 316 22.11 1.93 -22.43
C PRO A 316 21.93 3.43 -22.68
N GLU A 317 20.78 3.88 -23.19
CA GLU A 317 20.51 5.30 -23.51
C GLU A 317 19.94 6.10 -22.33
N ILE A 318 19.48 5.43 -21.27
CA ILE A 318 18.90 6.07 -20.09
C ILE A 318 19.96 6.06 -18.97
N GLU A 319 20.38 7.25 -18.55
CA GLU A 319 21.25 7.43 -17.40
C GLU A 319 20.44 7.34 -16.09
N GLY A 320 21.04 6.76 -15.04
CA GLY A 320 20.41 6.68 -13.71
C GLY A 320 20.10 5.26 -13.25
N ALA A 321 19.33 5.18 -12.17
CA ALA A 321 18.94 3.95 -11.48
C ALA A 321 17.42 3.94 -11.22
N ASP A 322 16.65 4.14 -12.29
CA ASP A 322 15.19 4.11 -12.28
C ASP A 322 14.64 2.84 -12.97
N PHE A 323 13.34 2.59 -12.82
CA PHE A 323 12.67 1.48 -13.51
C PHE A 323 12.48 1.76 -15.01
N ASP A 324 12.46 3.02 -15.43
CA ASP A 324 12.35 3.40 -16.84
C ASP A 324 13.54 2.89 -17.65
N ARG A 325 14.73 2.89 -17.04
CA ARG A 325 15.94 2.28 -17.60
C ARG A 325 15.78 0.79 -17.88
N ILE A 326 14.90 0.07 -17.19
CA ILE A 326 14.64 -1.36 -17.48
C ILE A 326 13.49 -1.50 -18.46
N THR A 327 12.42 -0.72 -18.28
CA THR A 327 11.14 -0.92 -18.96
C THR A 327 11.05 -0.25 -20.33
N SER A 328 11.96 0.67 -20.65
CA SER A 328 11.96 1.42 -21.90
C SER A 328 13.22 1.11 -22.70
N TYR A 329 13.12 0.31 -23.77
CA TYR A 329 14.24 0.02 -24.70
C TYR A 329 13.94 0.61 -26.09
N PRO A 330 14.93 1.14 -26.82
CA PRO A 330 14.72 1.89 -28.07
C PRO A 330 14.46 0.96 -29.28
N PHE A 331 13.47 0.09 -29.20
CA PHE A 331 12.99 -0.66 -30.37
C PHE A 331 12.43 0.29 -31.41
N GLU A 332 12.61 0.01 -32.71
CA GLU A 332 12.11 0.87 -33.79
C GLU A 332 10.56 0.93 -33.80
N SER A 333 9.91 -0.21 -33.59
CA SER A 333 8.44 -0.35 -33.55
C SER A 333 7.86 0.05 -32.20
N GLU A 334 6.82 0.88 -32.20
CA GLU A 334 6.04 1.21 -31.00
C GLU A 334 5.37 -0.04 -30.39
N GLY A 335 4.91 -0.95 -31.24
CA GLY A 335 4.35 -2.22 -30.79
C GLY A 335 5.36 -3.10 -30.06
N ASP A 336 6.61 -3.12 -30.53
CA ASP A 336 7.71 -3.84 -29.88
C ASP A 336 8.06 -3.21 -28.53
N ARG A 337 8.06 -1.87 -28.44
CA ARG A 337 8.26 -1.16 -27.16
C ARG A 337 7.21 -1.54 -26.12
N ARG A 338 5.93 -1.62 -26.52
CA ARG A 338 4.82 -2.00 -25.63
C ARG A 338 4.88 -3.45 -25.20
N LEU A 339 5.14 -4.37 -26.14
CA LEU A 339 5.32 -5.78 -25.82
C LEU A 339 6.51 -5.98 -24.87
N TYR A 340 7.64 -5.32 -25.14
CA TYR A 340 8.80 -5.34 -24.26
C TYR A 340 8.47 -4.82 -22.86
N ARG A 341 7.74 -3.70 -22.76
CA ARG A 341 7.31 -3.13 -21.48
C ARG A 341 6.44 -4.12 -20.69
N ALA A 342 5.50 -4.81 -21.34
CA ALA A 342 4.69 -5.86 -20.70
C ALA A 342 5.56 -7.02 -20.18
N LEU A 343 6.52 -7.48 -20.99
CA LEU A 343 7.48 -8.51 -20.55
C LEU A 343 8.32 -8.06 -19.36
N CYS A 344 8.73 -6.78 -19.34
CA CYS A 344 9.45 -6.21 -18.21
C CYS A 344 8.59 -6.22 -16.95
N TYR A 345 7.31 -5.88 -17.03
CA TYR A 345 6.41 -5.96 -15.87
C TYR A 345 6.19 -7.39 -15.38
N ILE A 346 6.02 -8.35 -16.28
CA ILE A 346 5.98 -9.78 -15.92
C ILE A 346 7.27 -10.16 -15.18
N MET A 347 8.43 -9.78 -15.71
CA MET A 347 9.71 -10.07 -15.08
C MET A 347 9.85 -9.40 -13.71
N LEU A 348 9.60 -8.09 -13.61
CA LEU A 348 9.83 -7.29 -12.39
C LEU A 348 8.83 -7.67 -11.29
N GLU A 349 7.52 -7.57 -11.55
CA GLU A 349 6.49 -7.85 -10.54
C GLU A 349 6.47 -9.31 -10.16
N GLY A 350 6.59 -10.20 -11.14
CA GLY A 350 6.49 -11.62 -10.88
C GLY A 350 7.69 -12.21 -10.16
N SER A 351 8.92 -11.78 -10.49
CA SER A 351 10.08 -12.26 -9.73
C SER A 351 10.12 -11.71 -8.31
N ALA A 352 9.67 -10.48 -8.08
CA ALA A 352 9.48 -9.94 -6.72
C ALA A 352 8.41 -10.73 -5.94
N THR A 353 7.28 -11.02 -6.57
CA THR A 353 6.18 -11.83 -6.00
C THR A 353 6.68 -13.23 -5.61
N TYR A 354 7.44 -13.89 -6.49
CA TYR A 354 8.02 -15.19 -6.22
C TYR A 354 9.02 -15.13 -5.07
N VAL A 355 9.94 -14.16 -5.02
CA VAL A 355 10.94 -14.05 -3.95
C VAL A 355 10.29 -13.76 -2.59
N ALA A 356 9.17 -13.03 -2.58
CA ALA A 356 8.39 -12.78 -1.37
C ALA A 356 7.66 -14.01 -0.82
N SER A 357 7.12 -14.88 -1.69
CA SER A 357 6.36 -16.08 -1.29
C SER A 357 7.24 -17.35 -1.16
N ARG A 358 8.13 -17.58 -2.15
CA ARG A 358 9.01 -18.74 -2.37
C ARG A 358 8.30 -20.08 -2.52
N THR A 359 6.98 -20.09 -2.52
CA THR A 359 6.15 -21.29 -2.67
C THR A 359 5.24 -21.14 -3.86
N LEU A 360 5.10 -22.19 -4.67
CA LEU A 360 4.15 -22.21 -5.78
C LEU A 360 2.72 -22.02 -5.25
N GLU A 361 2.01 -21.04 -5.81
CA GLU A 361 0.60 -20.81 -5.53
C GLU A 361 -0.24 -21.22 -6.73
N GLU A 362 -1.36 -21.92 -6.48
CA GLU A 362 -2.26 -22.40 -7.55
C GLU A 362 -2.77 -21.26 -8.44
N GLN A 363 -2.98 -20.08 -7.85
CA GLN A 363 -3.45 -18.88 -8.54
C GLN A 363 -2.49 -18.43 -9.64
N TRP A 364 -1.17 -18.66 -9.49
CA TRP A 364 -0.18 -18.23 -10.49
C TRP A 364 -0.37 -18.90 -11.85
N ILE A 365 -0.93 -20.12 -11.89
CA ILE A 365 -1.25 -20.81 -13.14
C ILE A 365 -2.44 -20.13 -13.84
N ALA A 366 -3.45 -19.71 -13.08
CA ALA A 366 -4.59 -18.97 -13.62
C ALA A 366 -4.15 -17.59 -14.14
N ASP A 367 -3.31 -16.89 -13.36
CA ASP A 367 -2.75 -15.59 -13.71
C ASP A 367 -1.86 -15.69 -14.96
N ALA A 368 -1.05 -16.75 -15.08
CA ALA A 368 -0.22 -16.99 -16.26
C ALA A 368 -1.05 -17.13 -17.55
N LYS A 369 -2.20 -17.81 -17.48
CA LYS A 369 -3.11 -17.94 -18.63
C LYS A 369 -3.75 -16.60 -19.00
N ALA A 370 -4.19 -15.82 -18.01
CA ALA A 370 -4.74 -14.49 -18.23
C ALA A 370 -3.66 -13.51 -18.77
N GLY A 371 -2.45 -13.57 -18.24
CA GLY A 371 -1.32 -12.76 -18.67
C GLY A 371 -0.90 -13.07 -20.11
N LEU A 372 -0.93 -14.34 -20.52
CA LEU A 372 -0.71 -14.72 -21.92
C LEU A 372 -1.76 -14.15 -22.88
N ASP A 373 -3.04 -14.16 -22.50
CA ASP A 373 -4.10 -13.56 -23.29
C ASP A 373 -3.84 -12.05 -23.50
N LEU A 374 -3.43 -11.35 -22.43
CA LEU A 374 -3.06 -9.93 -22.53
C LEU A 374 -1.86 -9.71 -23.44
N LEU A 375 -0.82 -10.53 -23.35
CA LEU A 375 0.35 -10.44 -24.23
C LEU A 375 -0.01 -10.66 -25.71
N ASP A 376 -0.88 -11.64 -26.01
CA ASP A 376 -1.28 -11.90 -27.39
C ASP A 376 -2.12 -10.75 -27.97
N ARG A 377 -3.00 -10.17 -27.16
CA ARG A 377 -3.78 -8.97 -27.54
C ARG A 377 -2.86 -7.77 -27.78
N LEU A 378 -1.87 -7.54 -26.92
CA LEU A 378 -0.84 -6.51 -27.12
C LEU A 378 -0.04 -6.73 -28.42
N ARG A 379 0.35 -7.97 -28.69
CA ARG A 379 1.05 -8.36 -29.93
C ARG A 379 0.19 -8.15 -31.18
N ALA A 380 -1.10 -8.49 -31.11
CA ALA A 380 -2.03 -8.30 -32.22
C ALA A 380 -2.20 -6.81 -32.56
N ILE A 381 -2.30 -5.94 -31.54
CA ILE A 381 -2.33 -4.48 -31.72
C ILE A 381 -1.03 -3.99 -32.37
N ALA A 382 0.13 -4.45 -31.89
CA ALA A 382 1.45 -4.12 -32.43
C ALA A 382 1.60 -4.44 -33.93
N SER A 383 0.84 -5.43 -34.42
CA SER A 383 0.89 -5.90 -35.81
C SER A 383 -0.12 -5.19 -36.73
N SER A 384 -1.00 -4.34 -36.18
CA SER A 384 -2.04 -3.65 -36.96
C SER A 384 -1.62 -2.23 -37.33
N ASP A 385 -1.54 -1.94 -38.63
CA ASP A 385 -1.30 -0.59 -39.17
C ASP A 385 -2.55 0.29 -38.94
N GLY A 386 -2.67 0.83 -37.73
CA GLY A 386 -3.66 1.83 -37.35
C GLY A 386 -4.79 1.29 -36.46
N ALA A 387 -4.72 1.60 -35.16
CA ALA A 387 -5.88 1.63 -34.27
C ALA A 387 -5.58 2.46 -33.02
N GLU A 388 -6.62 3.12 -32.53
CA GLU A 388 -6.67 3.89 -31.28
C GLU A 388 -6.13 3.06 -30.10
N ASP A 389 -5.40 3.74 -29.22
CA ASP A 389 -4.45 3.17 -28.28
C ASP A 389 -5.10 2.50 -27.06
N GLY A 390 -5.58 1.26 -27.21
CA GLY A 390 -6.04 0.42 -26.09
C GLY A 390 -4.92 -0.31 -25.34
N SER A 391 -3.65 -0.05 -25.66
CA SER A 391 -2.53 -0.81 -25.09
C SER A 391 -2.24 -0.45 -23.63
N ASP A 392 -2.42 0.81 -23.27
CA ASP A 392 -2.30 1.27 -21.89
C ASP A 392 -3.38 0.64 -21.00
N GLU A 393 -4.59 0.42 -21.52
CA GLU A 393 -5.65 -0.28 -20.80
C GLU A 393 -5.26 -1.74 -20.51
N LEU A 394 -4.66 -2.43 -21.47
CA LEU A 394 -4.16 -3.81 -21.30
C LEU A 394 -2.98 -3.89 -20.34
N LEU A 395 -2.04 -2.94 -20.42
CA LEU A 395 -0.92 -2.85 -19.48
C LEU A 395 -1.45 -2.59 -18.06
N ASN A 396 -2.40 -1.68 -17.91
CA ASN A 396 -3.05 -1.41 -16.63
C ASN A 396 -3.84 -2.62 -16.12
N GLU A 397 -4.53 -3.35 -16.99
CA GLU A 397 -5.20 -4.62 -16.62
C GLU A 397 -4.19 -5.63 -16.07
N GLY A 398 -3.03 -5.77 -16.71
CA GLY A 398 -1.94 -6.64 -16.28
C GLY A 398 -1.32 -6.24 -14.93
N LEU A 399 -1.28 -4.95 -14.63
CA LEU A 399 -0.59 -4.36 -13.46
C LEU A 399 -1.47 -4.04 -12.27
N ARG A 400 -2.78 -3.88 -12.46
CA ARG A 400 -3.68 -3.34 -11.42
C ARG A 400 -3.79 -4.29 -10.24
N SER A 401 -3.29 -3.86 -9.07
CA SER A 401 -3.56 -4.45 -7.75
C SER A 401 -3.57 -6.00 -7.71
N ASN A 402 -2.39 -6.62 -7.90
CA ASN A 402 -2.22 -8.06 -8.10
C ASN A 402 -2.81 -8.56 -9.44
N GLY A 403 -2.61 -7.79 -10.51
CA GLY A 403 -3.00 -8.19 -11.86
C GLY A 403 -2.25 -9.45 -12.33
N PRO A 404 -2.66 -10.04 -13.46
CA PRO A 404 -2.17 -11.34 -13.90
C PRO A 404 -0.66 -11.38 -14.18
N PHE A 405 0.02 -10.24 -14.38
CA PHE A 405 1.47 -10.22 -14.59
C PHE A 405 2.26 -10.63 -13.34
N TYR A 406 1.72 -10.41 -12.14
CA TYR A 406 2.35 -10.81 -10.88
C TYR A 406 2.45 -12.33 -10.78
N GLY A 407 1.32 -13.03 -10.83
CA GLY A 407 1.29 -14.49 -10.79
C GLY A 407 1.98 -15.13 -11.99
N PHE A 408 1.87 -14.52 -13.19
CA PHE A 408 2.55 -15.05 -14.37
C PHE A 408 4.07 -15.07 -14.20
N GLY A 409 4.68 -13.93 -13.88
CA GLY A 409 6.12 -13.90 -13.71
C GLY A 409 6.59 -14.67 -12.47
N ALA A 410 5.74 -14.82 -11.44
CA ALA A 410 6.05 -15.66 -10.29
C ALA A 410 6.14 -17.15 -10.68
N LEU A 411 5.24 -17.62 -11.53
CA LEU A 411 5.30 -18.98 -12.09
C LEU A 411 6.57 -19.20 -12.93
N LEU A 412 6.93 -18.23 -13.77
CA LEU A 412 8.16 -18.29 -14.57
C LEU A 412 9.41 -18.30 -13.67
N SER A 413 9.42 -17.47 -12.63
CA SER A 413 10.51 -17.41 -11.65
C SER A 413 10.65 -18.72 -10.87
N TYR A 414 9.52 -19.30 -10.45
CA TYR A 414 9.48 -20.62 -9.80
C TYR A 414 10.11 -21.68 -10.70
N ALA A 415 9.73 -21.75 -11.97
CA ALA A 415 10.27 -22.74 -12.91
C ALA A 415 11.80 -22.59 -13.10
N ILE A 416 12.29 -21.35 -13.22
CA ILE A 416 13.73 -21.06 -13.33
C ILE A 416 14.48 -21.52 -12.07
N VAL A 417 13.96 -21.19 -10.89
CA VAL A 417 14.64 -21.48 -9.63
C VAL A 417 14.60 -22.97 -9.27
N GLU A 418 13.49 -23.67 -9.55
CA GLU A 418 13.39 -25.10 -9.28
C GLU A 418 14.37 -25.92 -10.13
N GLU A 419 14.53 -25.58 -11.41
CA GLU A 419 15.43 -26.32 -12.30
C GLU A 419 16.91 -25.92 -12.09
N ASP A 420 17.21 -24.62 -12.10
CA ASP A 420 18.58 -24.12 -12.20
C ASP A 420 19.12 -23.53 -10.87
N GLY A 421 18.29 -23.50 -9.82
CA GLY A 421 18.63 -22.92 -8.51
C GLY A 421 18.45 -21.39 -8.41
N PRO A 422 18.48 -20.82 -7.19
CA PRO A 422 18.14 -19.42 -6.93
C PRO A 422 18.94 -18.38 -7.74
N ALA A 423 20.25 -18.57 -7.88
CA ALA A 423 21.13 -17.62 -8.56
C ALA A 423 20.79 -17.44 -10.05
N SER A 424 20.14 -18.44 -10.66
CA SER A 424 19.75 -18.42 -12.06
C SER A 424 18.64 -17.42 -12.35
N LEU A 425 17.84 -17.06 -11.34
CA LEU A 425 16.88 -15.96 -11.46
C LEU A 425 17.61 -14.63 -11.72
N GLY A 426 18.65 -14.31 -10.94
CA GLY A 426 19.46 -13.12 -11.14
C GLY A 426 20.14 -13.06 -12.50
N LEU A 427 20.66 -14.20 -12.98
CA LEU A 427 21.23 -14.31 -14.32
C LEU A 427 20.18 -14.06 -15.43
N ALA A 428 18.96 -14.55 -15.25
CA ALA A 428 17.86 -14.30 -16.18
C ALA A 428 17.49 -12.80 -16.22
N LEU A 429 17.46 -12.13 -15.06
CA LEU A 429 17.23 -10.67 -14.98
C LEU A 429 18.32 -9.89 -15.74
N GLN A 430 19.59 -10.27 -15.59
CA GLN A 430 20.73 -9.66 -16.29
C GLN A 430 20.66 -9.84 -17.82
N ALA A 431 20.10 -10.95 -18.29
CA ALA A 431 19.93 -11.20 -19.72
C ALA A 431 18.76 -10.37 -20.32
N GLY A 432 17.79 -9.98 -19.49
CA GLY A 432 16.68 -9.10 -19.83
C GLY A 432 15.33 -9.81 -19.98
N ALA A 433 14.25 -9.03 -20.02
CA ALA A 433 12.88 -9.55 -19.95
C ALA A 433 12.49 -10.59 -21.01
N PRO A 434 12.88 -10.46 -22.30
CA PRO A 434 12.62 -11.51 -23.29
C PRO A 434 13.29 -12.84 -22.93
N HIS A 435 14.54 -12.81 -22.45
CA HIS A 435 15.26 -14.02 -22.06
C HIS A 435 14.65 -14.67 -20.82
N PHE A 436 14.30 -13.87 -19.80
CA PHE A 436 13.58 -14.35 -18.62
C PHE A 436 12.29 -15.08 -19.02
N PHE A 437 11.50 -14.48 -19.92
CA PHE A 437 10.27 -15.08 -20.41
C PHE A 437 10.52 -16.38 -21.18
N GLU A 438 11.42 -16.37 -22.16
CA GLU A 438 11.79 -17.54 -22.96
C GLU A 438 12.27 -18.70 -22.08
N ARG A 439 13.16 -18.43 -21.12
CA ARG A 439 13.71 -19.44 -20.23
C ARG A 439 12.62 -20.02 -19.33
N GLY A 440 11.82 -19.17 -18.70
CA GLY A 440 10.73 -19.63 -17.81
C GLY A 440 9.72 -20.48 -18.55
N VAL A 441 9.27 -20.05 -19.74
CA VAL A 441 8.30 -20.82 -20.53
C VAL A 441 8.88 -22.15 -21.02
N ALA A 442 10.15 -22.18 -21.42
CA ALA A 442 10.80 -23.42 -21.86
C ALA A 442 10.93 -24.47 -20.74
N LEU A 443 10.93 -24.05 -19.48
CA LEU A 443 10.99 -24.91 -18.31
C LEU A 443 9.62 -25.38 -17.81
N LEU A 444 8.55 -24.71 -18.24
CA LEU A 444 7.20 -25.16 -17.93
C LEU A 444 6.80 -26.31 -18.86
N GLU A 445 6.15 -27.33 -18.30
CA GLU A 445 5.56 -28.40 -19.09
C GLU A 445 4.52 -27.82 -20.06
N SER A 446 4.46 -28.35 -21.29
CA SER A 446 3.52 -27.87 -22.32
C SER A 446 2.05 -27.96 -21.92
N GLU A 447 1.73 -28.81 -20.93
CA GLU A 447 0.38 -28.94 -20.37
C GLU A 447 0.03 -27.79 -19.39
N THR A 448 1.04 -27.12 -18.83
CA THR A 448 0.85 -26.00 -17.90
C THR A 448 0.55 -24.70 -18.66
N LEU A 449 1.29 -24.44 -19.73
CA LEU A 449 1.21 -23.21 -20.50
C LEU A 449 1.41 -23.48 -22.00
N VAL A 450 0.46 -23.05 -22.83
CA VAL A 450 0.55 -23.15 -24.29
C VAL A 450 0.71 -21.74 -24.85
N LEU A 451 1.83 -21.46 -25.51
CA LEU A 451 2.05 -20.16 -26.14
C LEU A 451 1.13 -19.97 -27.35
N PRO A 452 0.51 -18.78 -27.50
CA PRO A 452 -0.14 -18.39 -28.74
C PRO A 452 0.80 -18.45 -29.95
N ASP A 453 0.26 -18.82 -31.10
CA ASP A 453 1.01 -18.93 -32.35
C ASP A 453 1.73 -17.61 -32.69
N GLY A 454 3.04 -17.69 -32.91
CA GLY A 454 3.89 -16.55 -33.28
C GLY A 454 4.35 -15.67 -32.11
N LEU A 455 3.79 -15.79 -30.89
CA LEU A 455 4.27 -15.02 -29.73
C LEU A 455 5.72 -15.36 -29.40
N GLY A 456 6.06 -16.65 -29.34
CA GLY A 456 7.42 -17.10 -29.08
C GLY A 456 8.42 -16.61 -30.12
N GLU A 457 8.06 -16.59 -31.41
CA GLU A 457 8.94 -16.07 -32.47
C GLU A 457 9.18 -14.57 -32.34
N HIS A 458 8.15 -13.81 -31.94
CA HIS A 458 8.25 -12.36 -31.71
C HIS A 458 9.14 -12.04 -30.50
N VAL A 459 8.95 -12.72 -29.38
CA VAL A 459 9.82 -12.55 -28.20
C VAL A 459 11.28 -12.87 -28.54
N ASN A 460 11.53 -13.97 -29.28
CA ASN A 460 12.86 -14.32 -29.79
C ASN A 460 13.47 -13.25 -30.73
N ALA A 461 12.64 -12.51 -31.46
CA ALA A 461 13.11 -11.38 -32.27
C ALA A 461 13.59 -10.22 -31.37
N LEU A 462 12.84 -9.88 -30.32
CA LEU A 462 13.23 -8.86 -29.34
C LEU A 462 14.53 -9.26 -28.62
N SER A 463 14.64 -10.51 -28.18
CA SER A 463 15.83 -11.07 -27.51
C SER A 463 17.09 -10.94 -28.38
N ARG A 464 16.99 -11.16 -29.69
CA ARG A 464 18.12 -10.98 -30.63
C ARG A 464 18.57 -9.53 -30.75
N VAL A 465 17.63 -8.58 -30.80
CA VAL A 465 17.95 -7.14 -30.85
C VAL A 465 18.66 -6.67 -29.59
N LEU A 466 18.30 -7.22 -28.42
CA LEU A 466 19.02 -6.91 -27.19
C LEU A 466 20.48 -7.40 -27.25
N ASN A 467 20.75 -8.55 -27.86
CA ASN A 467 22.08 -9.17 -27.86
C ASN A 467 23.06 -8.66 -28.93
N THR A 468 22.62 -7.76 -29.81
CA THR A 468 23.48 -7.04 -30.77
C THR A 468 23.95 -5.72 -30.20
#